data_AF-A0A7Z9WNT1-F1
#
_entry.id   AF-A0A7Z9WNT1-F1
#
_cell.length_a   1.000
_cell.length_b   1.000
_cell.length_c   1.000
_cell.angle_alpha   90.00
_cell.angle_beta   90.00
_cell.angle_gamma   90.00
#
_symmetry.space_group_name_H-M   'P 1'
#
loop_
_entity.id
_entity.type
_entity.pdbx_description
1 polymer ?
#
loop_
_entity_poly.entity_id
_entity_poly.type
_entity_poly.pdbx_seq_one_letter_code
_entity_poly.pdbx_strand_id
1 'polypeptide(L)'
;MQTVLDTLRLCPRALLLEGGAYEEMRASANPFVRGLILIVLVGVLISLAGIVGETLEWATTPSFEEMQKIVWQGMQRMPWVRQIPLENRREVMEIVRQRYDFGWRIARLFAPNPLRAALRVIATPIIFLMGWFVYGLLAHLFAKLLGGQASFGQTFGCTALAVSPQLLNLANLFPYLEVGGVVGLWTLICNFVALKTAHRLDTGRAFWATVLPLVVLALIAAVLAAIGVAIVGALIGGR
;
A
#
# COMPACT_ATOMS: atom_id res chain seq x y z
N MET A 1 3.89 -17.76 -23.45
CA MET A 1 2.64 -18.01 -22.70
C MET A 1 2.81 -19.06 -21.59
N GLN A 2 3.41 -20.23 -21.87
CA GLN A 2 3.67 -21.26 -20.85
C GLN A 2 4.49 -20.74 -19.65
N THR A 3 5.60 -20.04 -19.88
CA THR A 3 6.43 -19.45 -18.81
C THR A 3 5.67 -18.52 -17.87
N VAL A 4 4.67 -17.79 -18.39
CA VAL A 4 3.84 -16.87 -17.60
C VAL A 4 2.90 -17.65 -16.70
N LEU A 5 2.21 -18.65 -17.25
CA LEU A 5 1.32 -19.52 -16.49
C LEU A 5 2.05 -20.30 -15.40
N ASP A 6 3.25 -20.82 -15.71
CA ASP A 6 4.08 -21.53 -14.74
C ASP A 6 4.52 -20.61 -13.60
N THR A 7 4.85 -19.35 -13.91
CA THR A 7 5.21 -18.37 -12.88
C THR A 7 4.00 -18.01 -12.00
N LEU A 8 2.82 -17.83 -12.57
CA LEU A 8 1.59 -17.52 -11.81
C LEU A 8 1.15 -18.68 -10.91
N ARG A 9 1.42 -19.93 -11.28
CA ARG A 9 1.15 -21.11 -10.43
C ARG A 9 1.93 -21.10 -9.12
N LEU A 10 3.04 -20.36 -9.04
CA LEU A 10 3.82 -20.22 -7.82
C LEU A 10 3.13 -19.32 -6.79
N CYS A 11 2.27 -18.38 -7.21
CA CYS A 11 1.60 -17.46 -6.30
C CYS A 11 0.75 -18.15 -5.22
N PRO A 12 -0.24 -19.00 -5.55
CA PRO A 12 -1.06 -19.64 -4.51
C PRO A 12 -0.22 -20.53 -3.58
N ARG A 13 0.80 -21.21 -4.10
CA ARG A 13 1.71 -22.03 -3.30
C ARG A 13 2.56 -21.18 -2.35
N ALA A 14 3.09 -20.06 -2.84
CA ALA A 14 3.84 -19.11 -2.01
C ALA A 14 2.95 -18.44 -0.96
N LEU A 15 1.70 -18.12 -1.31
CA LEU A 15 0.67 -17.62 -0.39
C LEU A 15 0.40 -18.61 0.75
N LEU A 16 0.41 -19.91 0.46
CA LEU A 16 0.30 -20.99 1.44
C LEU A 16 1.65 -21.35 2.09
N LEU A 17 2.70 -20.56 1.85
CA LEU A 17 4.04 -20.72 2.42
C LEU A 17 4.72 -22.06 2.07
N GLU A 18 4.35 -22.66 0.93
CA GLU A 18 4.99 -23.88 0.45
C GLU A 18 6.44 -23.61 0.06
N GLY A 19 7.40 -24.12 0.83
CA GLY A 19 8.84 -23.96 0.57
C GLY A 19 9.27 -24.39 -0.84
N GLY A 20 8.57 -25.37 -1.42
CA GLY A 20 8.82 -25.85 -2.78
C GLY A 20 8.66 -24.78 -3.86
N ALA A 21 7.72 -23.83 -3.70
CA ALA A 21 7.54 -22.74 -4.66
C ALA A 21 8.75 -21.79 -4.68
N TYR A 22 9.36 -21.55 -3.52
CA TYR A 22 10.54 -20.70 -3.38
C TYR A 22 11.80 -21.39 -3.91
N GLU A 23 11.97 -22.70 -3.67
CA GLU A 23 13.08 -23.45 -4.28
C GLU A 23 12.95 -23.55 -5.80
N GLU A 24 11.73 -23.73 -6.32
CA GLU A 24 11.47 -23.75 -7.77
C GLU A 24 11.79 -22.40 -8.42
N MET A 25 11.37 -21.29 -7.80
CA MET A 25 11.73 -19.94 -8.26
C MET A 25 13.24 -19.74 -8.24
N ARG A 26 13.91 -20.12 -7.15
CA ARG A 26 15.36 -20.02 -6.97
C ARG A 26 16.14 -20.82 -8.01
N ALA A 27 15.65 -22.01 -8.37
CA ALA A 27 16.28 -22.92 -9.33
C ALA A 27 15.99 -22.55 -10.79
N SER A 28 15.11 -21.58 -11.05
CA SER A 28 14.78 -21.18 -12.42
C SER A 28 15.97 -20.55 -13.15
N ALA A 29 15.98 -20.68 -14.49
CA ALA A 29 17.09 -20.17 -15.32
C ALA A 29 17.31 -18.66 -15.19
N ASN A 30 16.25 -17.88 -14.95
CA ASN A 30 16.34 -16.44 -14.72
C ASN A 30 15.31 -16.00 -13.66
N PRO A 31 15.64 -16.17 -12.36
CA PRO A 31 14.70 -15.90 -11.26
C PRO A 31 14.32 -14.42 -11.19
N PHE A 32 15.25 -13.51 -11.52
CA PHE A 32 14.99 -12.07 -11.53
C PHE A 32 13.88 -11.70 -12.52
N VAL A 33 13.99 -12.16 -13.77
CA VAL A 33 13.00 -11.86 -14.81
C VAL A 33 11.65 -12.50 -14.49
N ARG A 34 11.63 -13.73 -13.97
CA ARG A 34 10.38 -14.36 -13.51
C ARG A 34 9.73 -13.57 -12.37
N GLY A 35 10.53 -13.13 -11.40
CA GLY A 35 10.04 -12.27 -10.32
C GLY A 35 9.47 -10.95 -10.83
N LEU A 36 10.17 -10.29 -11.75
CA LEU A 36 9.70 -9.05 -12.39
C LEU A 36 8.35 -9.23 -13.08
N ILE A 37 8.21 -10.28 -13.90
CA ILE A 37 6.96 -10.63 -14.56
C ILE A 37 5.85 -10.83 -13.53
N LEU A 38 6.13 -11.53 -12.43
CA LEU A 38 5.16 -11.77 -11.37
C LEU A 38 4.67 -10.48 -10.72
N ILE A 39 5.58 -9.58 -10.33
CA ILE A 39 5.24 -8.28 -9.74
C ILE A 39 4.34 -7.48 -10.68
N VAL A 40 4.69 -7.40 -11.96
CA VAL A 40 3.93 -6.64 -12.95
C VAL A 40 2.54 -7.24 -13.16
N LEU A 41 2.44 -8.56 -13.35
CA LEU A 41 1.16 -9.22 -13.58
C LEU A 41 0.22 -9.11 -12.39
N VAL A 42 0.72 -9.35 -11.18
CA VAL A 42 -0.09 -9.21 -9.96
C VAL A 42 -0.46 -7.75 -9.73
N GLY A 43 0.47 -6.81 -9.91
CA GLY A 43 0.19 -5.38 -9.79
C GLY A 43 -0.91 -4.90 -10.74
N VAL A 44 -0.87 -5.34 -12.00
CA VAL A 44 -1.90 -5.02 -13.01
C VAL A 44 -3.24 -5.69 -12.64
N LEU A 45 -3.22 -6.96 -12.25
CA LEU A 45 -4.43 -7.67 -11.87
C LEU A 45 -5.15 -7.00 -10.70
N ILE A 46 -4.41 -6.64 -9.64
CA ILE A 46 -4.97 -5.97 -8.47
C ILE A 46 -5.47 -4.57 -8.80
N SER A 47 -4.76 -3.84 -9.65
CA SER A 47 -5.16 -2.48 -10.01
C SER A 47 -6.43 -2.47 -10.87
N LEU A 48 -6.59 -3.44 -11.77
CA LEU A 48 -7.84 -3.63 -12.52
C LEU A 48 -9.03 -3.98 -11.61
N ALA A 49 -8.83 -4.90 -10.67
CA ALA A 49 -9.86 -5.23 -9.68
C ALA A 49 -10.24 -4.01 -8.83
N GLY A 50 -9.26 -3.19 -8.45
CA GLY A 50 -9.47 -1.94 -7.72
C GLY A 50 -10.37 -0.94 -8.45
N ILE A 51 -10.25 -0.80 -9.77
CA ILE A 51 -11.17 0.08 -10.55
C ILE A 51 -12.62 -0.35 -10.36
N VAL A 52 -12.88 -1.65 -10.50
CA VAL A 52 -14.24 -2.20 -10.42
C VAL A 52 -14.80 -1.95 -9.02
N GLY A 53 -14.03 -2.30 -7.98
CA GLY A 53 -14.40 -2.07 -6.59
C GLY A 53 -14.70 -0.62 -6.27
N GLU A 54 -13.80 0.30 -6.61
CA GLU A 54 -13.98 1.74 -6.35
C GLU A 54 -15.11 2.37 -7.16
N THR A 55 -15.35 1.88 -8.38
CA THR A 55 -16.47 2.37 -9.20
C THR A 55 -17.80 1.91 -8.63
N LEU A 56 -17.86 0.67 -8.16
CA LEU A 56 -19.04 0.14 -7.46
C LEU A 56 -19.28 0.92 -6.16
N GLU A 57 -18.25 1.13 -5.35
CA GLU A 57 -18.34 1.90 -4.11
C GLU A 57 -18.78 3.35 -4.37
N TRP A 58 -18.22 3.98 -5.41
CA TRP A 58 -18.65 5.32 -5.84
C TRP A 58 -20.12 5.34 -6.28
N ALA A 59 -20.59 4.29 -6.97
CA ALA A 59 -21.98 4.19 -7.42
C ALA A 59 -22.97 3.88 -6.29
N THR A 60 -22.55 3.17 -5.23
CA THR A 60 -23.40 2.82 -4.09
C THR A 60 -23.37 3.85 -2.95
N THR A 61 -22.39 4.75 -2.96
CA THR A 61 -22.25 5.80 -1.94
C THR A 61 -23.10 7.02 -2.33
N PRO A 62 -23.87 7.62 -1.39
CA PRO A 62 -24.62 8.85 -1.66
C PRO A 62 -23.72 9.98 -2.17
N SER A 63 -24.29 10.99 -2.83
CA SER A 63 -23.46 12.06 -3.35
C SER A 63 -22.78 12.82 -2.21
N PHE A 64 -21.46 13.00 -2.33
CA PHE A 64 -20.65 13.65 -1.31
C PHE A 64 -21.12 15.10 -1.03
N GLU A 65 -21.62 15.78 -2.06
CA GLU A 65 -22.16 17.14 -1.97
C GLU A 65 -23.51 17.17 -1.23
N GLU A 66 -24.39 16.20 -1.45
CA GLU A 66 -25.64 16.13 -0.68
C GLU A 66 -25.37 15.83 0.79
N MET A 67 -24.44 14.91 1.09
CA MET A 67 -24.02 14.64 2.47
C MET A 67 -23.50 15.91 3.15
N GLN A 68 -22.63 16.68 2.47
CA GLN A 68 -22.14 17.97 2.98
C GLN A 68 -23.29 18.96 3.19
N LYS A 69 -24.25 19.06 2.27
CA LYS A 69 -25.40 19.97 2.44
C LYS A 69 -26.28 19.56 3.63
N ILE A 70 -26.58 18.27 3.77
CA ILE A 70 -27.44 17.75 4.85
C ILE A 70 -26.79 17.96 6.22
N VAL A 71 -25.50 17.62 6.35
CA VAL A 71 -24.76 17.81 7.61
C VAL A 71 -24.68 19.29 7.97
N TRP A 72 -24.45 20.17 6.98
CA TRP A 72 -24.46 21.62 7.20
C TRP A 72 -25.83 22.13 7.66
N GLN A 73 -26.91 21.69 7.02
CA GLN A 73 -28.28 22.06 7.41
C GLN A 73 -28.62 21.57 8.81
N GLY A 74 -28.21 20.35 9.18
CA GLY A 74 -28.36 19.83 10.53
C GLY A 74 -27.60 20.65 11.56
N MET A 75 -26.36 21.02 11.25
CA MET A 75 -25.51 21.86 12.09
C MET A 75 -26.15 23.22 12.38
N GLN A 76 -26.74 23.87 11.37
CA GLN A 76 -27.45 25.14 11.53
C GLN A 76 -28.68 25.07 12.47
N ARG A 77 -29.25 23.88 12.65
CA ARG A 77 -30.43 23.67 13.51
C ARG A 77 -30.08 23.34 14.96
N MET A 78 -28.79 23.18 15.28
CA MET A 78 -28.36 22.79 16.62
C MET A 78 -28.60 23.89 17.67
N PRO A 79 -28.82 23.53 18.95
CA PRO A 79 -29.11 24.50 20.01
C PRO A 79 -28.03 25.57 20.22
N TRP A 80 -26.75 25.23 20.01
CA TRP A 80 -25.63 26.18 20.18
C TRP A 80 -25.73 27.38 19.23
N VAL A 81 -26.32 27.20 18.03
CA VAL A 81 -26.52 28.30 17.08
C VAL A 81 -27.48 29.36 17.64
N ARG A 82 -28.46 28.92 18.44
CA ARG A 82 -29.43 29.81 19.10
C ARG A 82 -28.80 30.59 20.25
N GLN A 83 -27.73 30.07 20.84
CA GLN A 83 -26.99 30.73 21.93
C GLN A 83 -26.08 31.86 21.44
N ILE A 84 -25.80 31.93 20.13
CA ILE A 84 -24.99 33.00 19.55
C ILE A 84 -25.83 34.30 19.46
N PRO A 85 -25.31 35.44 19.98
CA PRO A 85 -25.93 36.76 19.82
C PRO A 85 -26.24 37.07 18.35
N LEU A 86 -27.40 37.68 18.08
CA LEU A 86 -27.90 37.92 16.72
C LEU A 86 -26.94 38.80 15.90
N GLU A 87 -26.30 39.79 16.53
CA GLU A 87 -25.30 40.67 15.92
C GLU A 87 -24.07 39.90 15.41
N ASN A 88 -23.59 38.92 16.17
CA ASN A 88 -22.36 38.18 15.84
C ASN A 88 -22.64 36.89 15.04
N ARG A 89 -23.90 36.49 14.90
CA ARG A 89 -24.28 35.20 14.30
C ARG A 89 -23.78 35.04 12.87
N ARG A 90 -23.81 36.09 12.04
CA ARG A 90 -23.36 36.00 10.65
C ARG A 90 -21.86 35.72 10.57
N GLU A 91 -21.06 36.50 11.28
CA GLU A 91 -19.60 36.37 11.33
C GLU A 91 -19.18 35.00 11.88
N VAL A 92 -19.76 34.57 13.01
CA VAL A 92 -19.46 33.27 13.60
C VAL A 92 -19.81 32.13 12.63
N MET A 93 -20.97 32.20 11.97
CA MET A 93 -21.38 31.16 11.02
C MET A 93 -20.53 31.13 9.76
N GLU A 94 -19.94 32.25 9.34
CA GLU A 94 -19.01 32.30 8.22
C GLU A 94 -17.67 31.61 8.57
N ILE A 95 -17.13 31.87 9.77
CA ILE A 95 -15.93 31.18 10.28
C ILE A 95 -16.19 29.67 10.37
N VAL A 96 -17.35 29.28 10.90
CA VAL A 96 -17.76 27.88 10.99
C VAL A 96 -17.89 27.26 9.60
N ARG A 97 -18.48 27.98 8.63
CA ARG A 97 -18.63 27.52 7.25
C ARG A 97 -17.27 27.30 6.59
N GLN A 98 -16.34 28.22 6.76
CA GLN A 98 -14.99 28.11 6.20
C GLN A 98 -14.25 26.88 6.73
N ARG A 99 -14.30 26.65 8.06
CA ARG A 99 -13.68 25.48 8.69
C ARG A 99 -14.36 24.18 8.27
N TYR A 100 -15.68 24.20 8.18
CA TYR A 100 -16.48 23.07 7.70
C TYR A 100 -16.09 22.71 6.26
N ASP A 101 -16.11 23.67 5.33
CA ASP A 101 -15.77 23.45 3.93
C ASP A 101 -14.31 22.98 3.77
N PHE A 102 -13.38 23.49 4.58
CA PHE A 102 -12.00 23.00 4.62
C PHE A 102 -11.92 21.52 5.03
N GLY A 103 -12.62 21.13 6.10
CA GLY A 103 -12.70 19.73 6.53
C GLY A 103 -13.27 18.82 5.45
N TRP A 104 -14.34 19.25 4.77
CA TRP A 104 -14.94 18.49 3.66
C TRP A 104 -14.03 18.40 2.43
N ARG A 105 -13.23 19.44 2.13
CA ARG A 105 -12.19 19.37 1.09
C ARG A 105 -11.18 18.27 1.38
N ILE A 106 -10.74 18.15 2.63
CA ILE A 106 -9.84 17.07 3.07
C ILE A 106 -10.55 15.72 2.94
N ALA A 107 -11.78 15.59 3.46
CA ALA A 107 -12.55 14.36 3.38
C ALA A 107 -12.79 13.91 1.92
N ARG A 108 -12.93 14.85 0.98
CA ARG A 108 -13.07 14.55 -0.46
C ARG A 108 -11.85 13.85 -1.04
N LEU A 109 -10.66 14.05 -0.45
CA LEU A 109 -9.46 13.31 -0.81
C LEU A 109 -9.55 11.82 -0.44
N PHE A 110 -10.48 11.42 0.41
CA PHE A 110 -10.70 10.02 0.77
C PHE A 110 -11.96 9.44 0.13
N ALA A 111 -12.80 10.27 -0.49
CA ALA A 111 -14.03 9.82 -1.15
C ALA A 111 -13.73 8.94 -2.40
N PRO A 112 -14.53 7.89 -2.66
CA PRO A 112 -14.39 7.07 -3.86
C PRO A 112 -14.40 7.92 -5.13
N ASN A 113 -13.46 7.68 -6.04
CA ASN A 113 -13.33 8.45 -7.27
C ASN A 113 -12.79 7.57 -8.42
N PRO A 114 -13.63 7.24 -9.41
CA PRO A 114 -13.26 6.37 -10.54
C PRO A 114 -12.04 6.86 -11.33
N LEU A 115 -11.84 8.18 -11.46
CA LEU A 115 -10.67 8.72 -12.16
C LEU A 115 -9.38 8.44 -11.39
N ARG A 116 -9.41 8.53 -10.06
CA ARG A 116 -8.26 8.18 -9.21
C ARG A 116 -8.00 6.68 -9.21
N ALA A 117 -9.05 5.87 -9.27
CA ALA A 117 -8.95 4.43 -9.47
C ALA A 117 -8.22 4.10 -10.79
N ALA A 118 -8.61 4.77 -11.88
CA ALA A 118 -8.00 4.58 -13.19
C ALA A 118 -6.52 5.00 -13.21
N LEU A 119 -6.16 6.11 -12.57
CA LEU A 119 -4.75 6.53 -12.45
C LEU A 119 -3.92 5.52 -11.64
N ARG A 120 -4.52 4.89 -10.62
CA ARG A 120 -3.87 3.83 -9.84
C ARG A 120 -3.55 2.58 -10.66
N VAL A 121 -4.19 2.36 -11.80
CA VAL A 121 -3.86 1.23 -12.70
C VAL A 121 -2.40 1.26 -13.14
N ILE A 122 -1.92 2.45 -13.44
CA ILE A 122 -0.54 2.68 -13.88
C ILE A 122 0.38 2.81 -12.66
N ALA A 123 -0.06 3.52 -11.62
CA ALA A 123 0.77 3.78 -10.46
C ALA A 123 1.05 2.52 -9.62
N THR A 124 0.07 1.64 -9.41
CA THR A 124 0.19 0.47 -8.52
C THR A 124 1.30 -0.51 -8.94
N PRO A 125 1.39 -0.97 -10.21
CA PRO A 125 2.49 -1.81 -10.65
C PRO A 125 3.86 -1.15 -10.45
N ILE A 126 3.96 0.16 -10.70
CA ILE A 126 5.19 0.93 -10.51
C ILE A 126 5.57 0.98 -9.02
N ILE A 127 4.60 1.26 -8.14
CA ILE A 127 4.81 1.28 -6.68
C ILE A 127 5.26 -0.10 -6.19
N PHE A 128 4.63 -1.18 -6.65
CA PHE A 128 5.03 -2.54 -6.29
C PHE A 128 6.44 -2.86 -6.77
N LEU A 129 6.77 -2.48 -8.01
CA LEU A 129 8.09 -2.67 -8.58
C LEU A 129 9.17 -1.92 -7.78
N MET A 130 8.93 -0.64 -7.48
CA MET A 130 9.84 0.18 -6.70
C MET A 130 10.01 -0.35 -5.27
N GLY A 131 8.91 -0.71 -4.61
CA GLY A 131 8.93 -1.28 -3.26
C GLY A 131 9.67 -2.60 -3.21
N TRP A 132 9.37 -3.53 -4.13
CA TRP A 132 10.08 -4.80 -4.27
C TRP A 132 11.56 -4.58 -4.55
N PHE A 133 11.91 -3.63 -5.42
CA PHE A 133 13.31 -3.37 -5.76
C PHE A 133 14.11 -2.83 -4.58
N VAL A 134 13.59 -1.78 -3.93
CA VAL A 134 14.24 -1.15 -2.76
C VAL A 134 14.35 -2.15 -1.61
N TYR A 135 13.26 -2.86 -1.29
CA TYR A 135 13.28 -3.87 -0.24
C TYR A 135 14.23 -5.02 -0.59
N GLY A 136 14.13 -5.57 -1.81
CA GLY A 136 14.95 -6.68 -2.28
C GLY A 136 16.45 -6.37 -2.28
N LEU A 137 16.82 -5.13 -2.60
CA LEU A 137 18.21 -4.66 -2.54
C LEU A 137 18.75 -4.69 -1.10
N LEU A 138 18.01 -4.09 -0.17
CA LEU A 138 18.39 -4.08 1.26
C LEU A 138 18.39 -5.50 1.83
N ALA A 139 17.37 -6.29 1.52
CA ALA A 139 17.26 -7.67 1.97
C ALA A 139 18.41 -8.53 1.44
N HIS A 140 18.81 -8.35 0.17
CA HIS A 140 20.00 -9.02 -0.38
C HIS A 140 21.25 -8.64 0.40
N LEU A 141 21.47 -7.34 0.64
CA LEU A 141 22.62 -6.85 1.39
C LEU A 141 22.68 -7.45 2.79
N PHE A 142 21.62 -7.33 3.58
CA PHE A 142 21.57 -7.87 4.95
C PHE A 142 21.67 -9.39 4.97
N ALA A 143 21.02 -10.09 4.04
CA ALA A 143 21.16 -11.54 3.94
C ALA A 143 22.60 -11.96 3.61
N LYS A 144 23.32 -11.23 2.75
CA LYS A 144 24.74 -11.47 2.46
C LYS A 144 25.62 -11.18 3.68
N LEU A 145 25.38 -10.10 4.41
CA LEU A 145 26.09 -9.77 5.66
C LEU A 145 25.89 -10.84 6.74
N LEU A 146 24.73 -11.50 6.75
CA LEU A 146 24.41 -12.59 7.66
C LEU A 146 24.89 -13.98 7.15
N GLY A 147 25.73 -14.01 6.11
CA GLY A 147 26.34 -15.24 5.59
C GLY A 147 25.51 -15.98 4.55
N GLY A 148 24.53 -15.32 3.94
CA GLY A 148 23.65 -15.90 2.94
C GLY A 148 24.33 -16.23 1.62
N GLN A 149 23.83 -17.28 0.95
CA GLN A 149 24.49 -17.86 -0.23
C GLN A 149 23.84 -17.52 -1.58
N ALA A 150 22.66 -16.87 -1.58
CA ALA A 150 21.94 -16.59 -2.82
C ALA A 150 22.68 -15.55 -3.69
N SER A 151 22.54 -15.72 -5.01
CA SER A 151 22.84 -14.66 -5.98
C SER A 151 21.77 -13.56 -5.93
N PHE A 152 22.09 -12.39 -6.47
CA PHE A 152 21.16 -11.27 -6.57
C PHE A 152 19.85 -11.66 -7.25
N GLY A 153 19.93 -12.36 -8.39
CA GLY A 153 18.75 -12.81 -9.12
C GLY A 153 17.88 -13.77 -8.31
N GLN A 154 18.49 -14.70 -7.57
CA GLN A 154 17.76 -15.64 -6.70
C GLN A 154 17.04 -14.91 -5.55
N THR A 155 17.68 -13.94 -4.92
CA THR A 155 17.04 -13.14 -3.87
C THR A 155 15.80 -12.44 -4.41
N PHE A 156 15.96 -11.69 -5.51
CA PHE A 156 14.88 -10.93 -6.12
C PHE A 156 13.75 -11.81 -6.64
N GLY A 157 14.08 -12.93 -7.30
CA GLY A 157 13.08 -13.90 -7.75
C GLY A 157 12.25 -14.45 -6.60
N CYS A 158 12.90 -14.88 -5.51
CA CYS A 158 12.19 -15.41 -4.35
C CYS A 158 11.38 -14.35 -3.61
N THR A 159 11.92 -13.14 -3.40
CA THR A 159 11.17 -12.06 -2.72
C THR A 159 10.02 -11.54 -3.58
N ALA A 160 10.05 -11.72 -4.91
CA ALA A 160 8.91 -11.39 -5.75
C ALA A 160 7.67 -12.23 -5.41
N LEU A 161 7.84 -13.47 -4.92
CA LEU A 161 6.73 -14.30 -4.45
C LEU A 161 6.00 -13.70 -3.25
N ALA A 162 6.61 -12.74 -2.53
CA ALA A 162 5.94 -12.00 -1.47
C ALA A 162 4.86 -11.02 -1.98
N VAL A 163 4.68 -10.89 -3.30
CA VAL A 163 3.50 -10.22 -3.88
C VAL A 163 2.26 -11.10 -3.84
N SER A 164 2.39 -12.41 -3.63
CA SER A 164 1.26 -13.36 -3.64
C SER A 164 0.12 -13.00 -2.66
N PRO A 165 0.37 -12.48 -1.44
CA PRO A 165 -0.69 -12.03 -0.55
C PRO A 165 -1.52 -10.87 -1.10
N GLN A 166 -1.00 -10.12 -2.07
CA GLN A 166 -1.77 -9.07 -2.74
C GLN A 166 -2.98 -9.64 -3.48
N LEU A 167 -2.99 -10.93 -3.84
CA LEU A 167 -4.15 -11.61 -4.41
C LEU A 167 -5.38 -11.57 -3.49
N LEU A 168 -5.20 -11.44 -2.18
CA LEU A 168 -6.30 -11.27 -1.24
C LEU A 168 -7.05 -9.95 -1.50
N ASN A 169 -6.36 -8.91 -2.00
CA ASN A 169 -7.01 -7.64 -2.36
C ASN A 169 -7.98 -7.75 -3.54
N LEU A 170 -8.05 -8.90 -4.23
CA LEU A 170 -9.15 -9.18 -5.15
C LEU A 170 -10.51 -9.18 -4.44
N ALA A 171 -10.54 -9.38 -3.12
CA ALA A 171 -11.74 -9.22 -2.31
C ALA A 171 -12.33 -7.80 -2.39
N ASN A 172 -11.51 -6.79 -2.71
CA ASN A 172 -11.94 -5.39 -2.86
C ASN A 172 -12.86 -5.17 -4.08
N LEU A 173 -13.09 -6.20 -4.91
CA LEU A 173 -14.18 -6.19 -5.90
C LEU A 173 -15.54 -6.00 -5.23
N PHE A 174 -15.69 -6.44 -3.98
CA PHE A 174 -16.86 -6.16 -3.16
C PHE A 174 -16.66 -4.83 -2.42
N PRO A 175 -17.58 -3.86 -2.59
CA PRO A 175 -17.45 -2.58 -1.92
C PRO A 175 -17.45 -2.77 -0.39
N TYR A 176 -16.66 -1.96 0.30
CA TYR A 176 -16.50 -1.95 1.77
C TYR A 176 -15.78 -3.17 2.39
N LEU A 177 -15.34 -4.15 1.58
CA LEU A 177 -14.52 -5.27 2.06
C LEU A 177 -13.03 -4.92 1.95
N GLU A 178 -12.33 -4.85 3.09
CA GLU A 178 -10.88 -4.59 3.14
C GLU A 178 -10.13 -5.72 3.85
N VAL A 179 -8.99 -6.13 3.28
CA VAL A 179 -8.09 -7.17 3.83
C VAL A 179 -6.67 -6.66 4.10
N GLY A 180 -6.45 -5.36 4.03
CA GLY A 180 -5.11 -4.75 3.97
C GLY A 180 -4.17 -5.11 5.12
N GLY A 181 -4.68 -5.18 6.36
CA GLY A 181 -3.87 -5.53 7.54
C GLY A 181 -3.28 -6.95 7.46
N VAL A 182 -4.07 -7.91 6.96
CA VAL A 182 -3.63 -9.30 6.78
C VAL A 182 -2.59 -9.38 5.66
N VAL A 183 -2.80 -8.65 4.56
CA VAL A 183 -1.89 -8.64 3.40
C VAL A 183 -0.48 -8.19 3.78
N GLY A 184 -0.35 -7.13 4.58
CA GLY A 184 0.95 -6.60 5.00
C GLY A 184 1.76 -7.59 5.85
N LEU A 185 1.14 -8.18 6.87
CA LEU A 185 1.78 -9.19 7.71
C LEU A 185 2.16 -10.44 6.91
N TRP A 186 1.27 -10.90 6.04
CA TRP A 186 1.51 -12.10 5.24
C TRP A 186 2.61 -11.90 4.19
N THR A 187 2.71 -10.68 3.64
CA THR A 187 3.83 -10.27 2.77
C THR A 187 5.16 -10.38 3.50
N LEU A 188 5.21 -9.99 4.78
CA LEU A 188 6.41 -10.11 5.60
C LEU A 188 6.81 -11.57 5.83
N ILE A 189 5.84 -12.44 6.12
CA ILE A 189 6.07 -13.87 6.31
C ILE A 189 6.57 -14.51 5.00
N CYS A 190 5.98 -14.15 3.86
CA CYS A 190 6.45 -14.63 2.55
C CYS A 190 7.89 -14.19 2.27
N ASN A 191 8.25 -12.94 2.59
CA ASN A 191 9.63 -12.45 2.48
C ASN A 191 10.59 -13.22 3.40
N PHE A 192 10.16 -13.55 4.62
CA PHE A 192 10.96 -14.38 5.52
C PHE A 192 11.24 -15.77 4.93
N VAL A 193 10.22 -16.46 4.41
CA VAL A 193 10.39 -17.77 3.76
C VAL A 193 11.27 -17.63 2.51
N ALA A 194 11.05 -16.60 1.70
CA ALA A 194 11.85 -16.31 0.51
C ALA A 194 13.34 -16.18 0.84
N LEU A 195 13.70 -15.36 1.84
CA LEU A 195 15.09 -15.13 2.21
C LEU A 195 15.72 -16.35 2.87
N LYS A 196 14.98 -17.02 3.76
CA LYS A 196 15.41 -18.27 4.40
C LYS A 196 15.78 -19.32 3.34
N THR A 197 14.90 -19.54 2.37
CA THR A 197 15.08 -20.52 1.30
C THR A 197 16.16 -20.10 0.29
N ALA A 198 16.11 -18.86 -0.21
CA ALA A 198 17.06 -18.37 -1.20
C ALA A 198 18.50 -18.40 -0.68
N HIS A 199 18.72 -17.88 0.54
CA HIS A 199 20.06 -17.75 1.12
C HIS A 199 20.50 -18.94 1.98
N ARG A 200 19.62 -19.92 2.21
CA ARG A 200 19.85 -21.07 3.12
C ARG A 200 20.26 -20.64 4.53
N LEU A 201 19.60 -19.61 5.03
CA LEU A 201 19.86 -19.06 6.35
C LEU A 201 19.17 -19.91 7.44
N ASP A 202 19.76 -19.95 8.62
CA ASP A 202 19.03 -20.38 9.82
C ASP A 202 17.89 -19.41 10.13
N THR A 203 16.94 -19.85 10.96
CA THR A 203 15.73 -19.07 11.29
C THR A 203 16.06 -17.70 11.90
N GLY A 204 17.08 -17.60 12.77
CA GLY A 204 17.44 -16.34 13.42
C GLY A 204 18.02 -15.32 12.45
N ARG A 205 18.92 -15.78 11.58
CA ARG A 205 19.51 -14.92 10.53
C ARG A 205 18.50 -14.54 9.46
N ALA A 206 17.61 -15.47 9.07
CA ALA A 206 16.52 -15.17 8.14
C ALA A 206 15.57 -14.10 8.70
N PHE A 207 15.28 -14.15 10.01
CA PHE A 207 14.45 -13.14 10.67
C PHE A 207 15.09 -11.75 10.56
N TRP A 208 16.36 -11.60 10.93
CA TRP A 208 17.05 -10.31 10.84
C TRP A 208 17.24 -9.83 9.40
N ALA A 209 17.52 -10.73 8.46
CA ALA A 209 17.58 -10.39 7.03
C ALA A 209 16.24 -9.84 6.49
N THR A 210 15.13 -10.24 7.10
CA THR A 210 13.77 -9.81 6.73
C THR A 210 13.40 -8.47 7.38
N VAL A 211 13.74 -8.30 8.66
CA VAL A 211 13.31 -7.16 9.49
C VAL A 211 14.22 -5.94 9.35
N LEU A 212 15.54 -6.11 9.26
CA LEU A 212 16.49 -5.00 9.16
C LEU A 212 16.21 -4.05 7.97
N PRO A 213 15.88 -4.55 6.76
CA PRO A 213 15.45 -3.68 5.67
C PRO A 213 14.30 -2.74 6.06
N LEU A 214 13.30 -3.25 6.78
CA LEU A 214 12.14 -2.45 7.20
C LEU A 214 12.52 -1.40 8.24
N VAL A 215 13.38 -1.76 9.19
CA VAL A 215 13.89 -0.80 10.20
C VAL A 215 14.62 0.34 9.51
N VAL A 216 15.52 0.04 8.56
CA VAL A 216 16.25 1.07 7.80
C VAL A 216 15.29 1.96 7.01
N LEU A 217 14.32 1.37 6.30
CA LEU A 217 13.33 2.15 5.55
C LEU A 217 12.46 3.02 6.46
N ALA A 218 12.05 2.53 7.63
CA ALA A 218 11.30 3.29 8.60
C ALA A 218 12.11 4.48 9.14
N LEU A 219 13.40 4.30 9.43
CA LEU A 219 14.29 5.38 9.85
C LEU A 219 14.46 6.44 8.75
N ILE A 220 14.67 6.03 7.50
CA ILE A 220 14.75 6.94 6.36
C ILE A 220 13.45 7.74 6.22
N ALA A 221 12.29 7.07 6.27
CA ALA A 221 11.00 7.72 6.17
C ALA A 221 10.76 8.72 7.32
N ALA A 222 11.13 8.38 8.56
CA ALA A 222 11.01 9.27 9.70
C ALA A 222 11.87 10.54 9.56
N VAL A 223 13.11 10.40 9.08
CA VAL A 223 14.00 11.55 8.82
C VAL A 223 13.43 12.45 7.73
N LEU A 224 12.96 11.87 6.62
CA LEU A 224 12.35 12.64 5.53
C LEU A 224 11.08 13.37 5.98
N ALA A 225 10.24 12.73 6.80
CA ALA A 225 9.06 13.36 7.37
C ALA A 225 9.42 14.53 8.29
N ALA A 226 10.43 14.37 9.16
CA ALA A 226 10.91 15.43 10.04
C ALA A 226 11.42 16.65 9.24
N ILE A 227 12.20 16.40 8.17
CA ILE A 227 12.66 17.46 7.26
C ILE A 227 11.47 18.16 6.59
N GLY A 228 10.49 17.39 6.08
CA GLY A 228 9.30 17.95 5.45
C GLY A 228 8.49 18.86 6.38
N VAL A 229 8.29 18.44 7.64
CA VAL A 229 7.63 19.25 8.67
C VAL A 229 8.42 20.52 8.96
N ALA A 230 9.74 20.43 9.08
CA ALA A 230 10.60 21.60 9.32
C ALA A 230 10.52 22.62 8.17
N ILE A 231 10.53 22.16 6.91
CA ILE A 231 10.40 23.03 5.74
C ILE A 231 9.04 23.73 5.72
N VAL A 232 7.95 22.97 5.88
CA VAL A 232 6.60 23.53 5.90
C VAL A 232 6.42 24.51 7.06
N GLY A 233 6.94 24.17 8.24
CA GLY A 233 6.93 25.05 9.40
C GLY A 233 7.68 26.36 9.16
N ALA A 234 8.86 26.31 8.53
CA ALA A 234 9.63 27.50 8.16
C ALA A 234 8.89 28.37 7.12
N LEU A 235 8.21 27.76 6.15
CA LEU A 235 7.43 28.48 5.14
C LEU A 235 6.16 29.14 5.70
N ILE A 236 5.56 28.56 6.73
CA ILE A 236 4.33 29.09 7.37
C ILE A 236 4.68 30.11 8.47
N GLY A 237 5.72 29.84 9.27
CA GLY A 237 6.14 30.69 10.39
C GLY A 237 7.03 31.88 9.99
N GLY A 238 7.48 31.95 8.73
CA GLY A 238 8.23 33.08 8.16
C GLY A 238 7.35 34.25 7.68
N ARG A 239 6.09 34.32 8.12
CA ARG A 239 5.15 35.43 7.86
C ARG A 239 4.81 36.18 9.15
#